data_AF-A0A257IXH4-F1
#
_entry.id   AF-A0A257IXH4-F1
#
_cell.length_a   1.000
_cell.length_b   1.000
_cell.length_c   1.000
_cell.angle_alpha   90.00
_cell.angle_beta   90.00
_cell.angle_gamma   90.00
#
_symmetry.space_group_name_H-M   'P 1'
#
loop_
_entity.id
_entity.type
_entity.pdbx_description
1 polymer ?
#
loop_
_entity_poly.entity_id
_entity_poly.type
_entity_poly.pdbx_seq_one_letter_code
_entity_poly.pdbx_strand_id
1 'polypeptide(L)'
;MDAWYSAHHHAHHGHGELIGGRLVSGFELPVRADRVRAAFEAAGLGRVLTPVDAGLAPILAVHEARYVDFLRTAWPQWVAAGNHHPALGMVWHAGFGLPRTEPRHIEGKLGFYSLDAGCAIVAGTWQAAYWSA
;
A
#
# COMPACT_ATOMS: atom_id res chain seq x y z
N MET A 1 -11.21 -24.34 -9.03
CA MET A 1 -10.59 -23.86 -7.79
C MET A 1 -11.27 -22.56 -7.45
N ASP A 2 -11.71 -22.34 -6.21
CA ASP A 2 -12.36 -21.07 -5.85
C ASP A 2 -11.32 -19.94 -5.73
N ALA A 3 -11.78 -18.70 -5.93
CA ALA A 3 -10.97 -17.49 -5.82
C ALA A 3 -11.53 -16.57 -4.73
N TRP A 4 -10.65 -15.76 -4.12
CA TRP A 4 -11.04 -14.74 -3.14
C TRP A 4 -10.84 -13.34 -3.72
N TYR A 5 -11.83 -12.49 -3.51
CA TYR A 5 -11.84 -11.12 -4.01
C TYR A 5 -12.47 -10.19 -2.99
N SER A 6 -11.77 -9.11 -2.65
CA SER A 6 -12.27 -8.06 -1.76
C SER A 6 -12.47 -6.76 -2.52
N ALA A 7 -13.68 -6.19 -2.48
CA ALA A 7 -13.96 -4.89 -3.07
C ALA A 7 -13.18 -3.73 -2.39
N HIS A 8 -12.56 -3.97 -1.24
CA HIS A 8 -11.71 -2.98 -0.58
C HIS A 8 -10.46 -2.61 -1.38
N HIS A 9 -10.05 -3.42 -2.38
CA HIS A 9 -8.91 -3.09 -3.26
C HIS A 9 -9.11 -1.74 -3.96
N HIS A 10 -10.35 -1.37 -4.30
CA HIS A 10 -10.70 -0.10 -4.94
C HIS A 10 -10.31 1.13 -4.11
N ALA A 11 -10.14 0.98 -2.78
CA ALA A 11 -9.77 2.09 -1.91
C ALA A 11 -8.38 2.64 -2.26
N HIS A 12 -7.46 1.81 -2.78
CA HIS A 12 -6.18 2.27 -3.27
C HIS A 12 -6.29 2.73 -4.73
N HIS A 13 -6.46 4.03 -4.92
CA HIS A 13 -6.64 4.65 -6.23
C HIS A 13 -6.08 6.08 -6.24
N GLY A 14 -5.90 6.65 -7.42
CA GLY A 14 -5.40 8.02 -7.56
C GLY A 14 -3.96 8.22 -7.08
N HIS A 15 -3.20 7.15 -6.90
CA HIS A 15 -1.77 7.24 -6.65
C HIS A 15 -1.02 7.60 -7.94
N GLY A 16 0.13 8.26 -7.77
CA GLY A 16 1.12 8.45 -8.81
C GLY A 16 2.33 7.55 -8.58
N GLU A 17 3.08 7.28 -9.64
CA GLU A 17 4.31 6.50 -9.61
C GLU A 17 5.47 7.34 -10.16
N LEU A 18 6.64 7.25 -9.53
CA LEU A 18 7.86 7.88 -10.03
C LEU A 18 8.56 6.93 -11.03
N ILE A 19 8.41 7.20 -12.32
CA ILE A 19 8.89 6.33 -13.40
C ILE A 19 9.78 7.15 -14.35
N GLY A 20 11.02 6.71 -14.55
CA GLY A 20 11.97 7.38 -15.44
C GLY A 20 12.22 8.86 -15.07
N GLY A 21 12.15 9.20 -13.79
CA GLY A 21 12.32 10.58 -13.29
C GLY A 21 11.09 11.48 -13.46
N ARG A 22 9.90 10.93 -13.76
CA ARG A 22 8.65 11.67 -13.88
C ARG A 22 7.57 11.08 -12.98
N LEU A 23 6.77 11.95 -12.36
CA LEU A 23 5.55 11.52 -11.69
C LEU A 23 4.47 11.29 -12.75
N VAL A 24 4.02 10.04 -12.87
CA VAL A 24 2.96 9.62 -13.80
C VAL A 24 1.79 9.03 -13.02
N SER A 25 0.64 8.87 -13.66
CA SER A 25 -0.48 8.13 -13.06
C SER A 25 -0.07 6.69 -12.77
N GLY A 26 -0.61 6.12 -11.70
CA GLY A 26 -0.38 4.72 -11.35
C GLY A 26 -0.75 3.75 -12.47
N PHE A 27 0.10 2.74 -12.65
CA PHE A 27 -0.19 1.59 -13.50
C PHE A 27 -1.00 0.54 -12.76
N GLU A 28 -0.83 0.45 -11.43
CA GLU A 28 -1.53 -0.52 -10.59
C GLU A 28 -2.95 -0.06 -10.23
N LEU A 29 -3.82 -0.07 -11.23
CA LEU A 29 -5.18 0.46 -11.11
C LEU A 29 -6.20 -0.61 -10.65
N PRO A 30 -7.26 -0.21 -9.92
CA PRO A 30 -8.33 -1.13 -9.49
C PRO A 30 -8.93 -1.98 -10.63
N VAL A 31 -9.01 -1.40 -11.84
CA VAL A 31 -9.53 -2.08 -13.04
C VAL A 31 -8.78 -3.38 -13.37
N ARG A 32 -7.53 -3.54 -12.92
CA ARG A 32 -6.76 -4.78 -13.14
C ARG A 32 -7.41 -5.96 -12.41
N ALA A 33 -7.74 -5.79 -11.13
CA ALA A 33 -8.40 -6.83 -10.35
C ALA A 33 -9.81 -7.13 -10.90
N ASP A 34 -10.55 -6.09 -11.32
CA ASP A 34 -11.87 -6.26 -11.95
C ASP A 34 -11.79 -7.11 -13.22
N ARG A 35 -10.79 -6.83 -14.07
CA ARG A 35 -10.56 -7.58 -15.32
C ARG A 35 -10.17 -9.03 -15.05
N VAL A 36 -9.31 -9.28 -14.06
CA VAL A 36 -8.93 -10.64 -13.65
C VAL A 36 -10.15 -11.40 -13.14
N ARG A 37 -10.96 -10.78 -12.28
CA ARG A 37 -12.21 -11.38 -11.78
C ARG A 37 -13.16 -11.72 -12.94
N ALA A 38 -13.41 -10.78 -13.84
CA ALA A 38 -14.30 -11.00 -14.98
C ALA A 38 -13.81 -12.13 -15.90
N ALA A 39 -12.50 -12.20 -16.16
CA ALA A 39 -11.90 -13.28 -16.95
C ALA A 39 -12.02 -14.64 -16.25
N PHE A 40 -11.81 -14.69 -14.93
CA PHE A 40 -11.98 -15.89 -14.11
C PHE A 40 -13.42 -16.41 -14.15
N GLU A 41 -14.40 -15.52 -13.97
CA GLU A 41 -15.83 -15.84 -14.03
C GLU A 41 -16.23 -16.32 -15.44
N ALA A 42 -15.79 -15.62 -16.49
CA ALA A 42 -16.09 -15.97 -17.88
C ALA A 42 -15.51 -17.34 -18.30
N ALA A 43 -14.36 -17.70 -17.75
CA ALA A 43 -13.72 -19.00 -17.99
C ALA A 43 -14.32 -20.14 -17.14
N GLY A 44 -15.24 -19.85 -16.21
CA GLY A 44 -15.90 -20.87 -15.38
C GLY A 44 -14.95 -21.62 -14.44
N LEU A 45 -13.88 -20.98 -13.97
CA LEU A 45 -12.79 -21.63 -13.22
C LEU A 45 -13.15 -22.00 -11.77
N GLY A 46 -14.22 -21.41 -11.22
CA GLY A 46 -14.70 -21.65 -9.86
C GLY A 46 -15.61 -20.52 -9.35
N ARG A 47 -15.87 -20.50 -8.04
CA ARG A 47 -16.62 -19.43 -7.39
C ARG A 47 -15.69 -18.31 -6.96
N VAL A 48 -16.17 -17.06 -7.05
CA VAL A 48 -15.51 -15.90 -6.44
C VAL A 48 -16.16 -15.64 -5.08
N LEU A 49 -15.35 -15.67 -4.02
CA LEU A 49 -15.78 -15.53 -2.63
C LEU A 49 -15.22 -14.23 -2.04
N THR A 50 -15.95 -13.66 -1.09
CA THR A 50 -15.45 -12.54 -0.29
C THR A 50 -14.65 -13.09 0.90
N PRO A 51 -13.42 -12.60 1.15
CA PRO A 51 -12.65 -13.02 2.32
C PRO A 51 -13.34 -12.58 3.61
N VAL A 52 -13.12 -13.34 4.68
CA VAL A 52 -13.49 -12.95 6.04
C VAL A 52 -12.34 -12.18 6.68
N ASP A 53 -12.65 -11.28 7.61
CA ASP A 53 -11.62 -10.55 8.34
C ASP A 53 -10.87 -11.50 9.28
N ALA A 54 -9.58 -11.73 8.99
CA ALA A 54 -8.69 -12.58 9.78
C ALA A 54 -7.96 -11.82 10.91
N GLY A 55 -8.20 -10.51 11.04
CA GLY A 55 -7.52 -9.67 12.02
C GLY A 55 -6.05 -9.39 11.67
N LEU A 56 -5.38 -8.65 12.56
CA LEU A 56 -3.96 -8.33 12.39
C LEU A 56 -3.01 -9.47 12.75
N ALA A 57 -3.47 -10.51 13.45
CA ALA A 57 -2.60 -11.56 13.98
C ALA A 57 -1.77 -12.27 12.88
N PRO A 58 -2.33 -12.67 11.73
CA PRO A 58 -1.55 -13.26 10.65
C PRO A 58 -0.54 -12.28 10.02
N ILE A 59 -0.91 -11.01 9.89
CA ILE A 59 -0.04 -9.96 9.33
C ILE A 59 1.16 -9.72 10.26
N LEU A 60 0.90 -9.62 11.57
CA LEU A 60 1.91 -9.41 12.61
C LEU A 60 2.81 -10.63 12.84
N ALA A 61 2.41 -11.82 12.36
CA ALA A 61 3.27 -12.99 12.37
C ALA A 61 4.43 -12.88 11.35
N VAL A 62 4.32 -11.98 10.36
CA VAL A 62 5.33 -11.76 9.30
C VAL A 62 5.97 -10.38 9.40
N HIS A 63 5.18 -9.35 9.71
CA HIS A 63 5.62 -7.96 9.74
C HIS A 63 5.79 -7.42 11.16
N GLU A 64 6.84 -6.64 11.38
CA GLU A 64 7.03 -5.93 12.65
C GLU A 64 5.86 -4.98 12.96
N ALA A 65 5.41 -4.95 14.21
CA ALA A 65 4.27 -4.14 14.64
C ALA A 65 4.43 -2.64 14.32
N ARG A 66 5.64 -2.09 14.42
CA ARG A 66 5.92 -0.67 14.09
C ARG A 66 5.72 -0.36 12.61
N TYR A 67 6.03 -1.30 11.72
CA TYR A 67 5.83 -1.12 10.29
C TYR A 67 4.34 -1.15 9.94
N VAL A 68 3.60 -2.10 10.51
CA VAL A 68 2.15 -2.19 10.36
C VAL A 68 1.47 -0.91 10.90
N ASP A 69 1.91 -0.41 12.05
CA ASP A 69 1.39 0.84 12.62
C ASP A 69 1.73 2.06 11.74
N PHE A 70 2.94 2.12 11.18
CA PHE A 70 3.31 3.13 10.20
C PHE A 70 2.38 3.09 8.99
N LEU A 71 2.17 1.95 8.33
CA LEU A 71 1.28 1.86 7.16
C LEU A 71 -0.15 2.31 7.49
N ARG A 72 -0.66 1.92 8.66
CA ARG A 72 -1.99 2.29 9.14
C ARG A 72 -2.14 3.80 9.36
N THR A 73 -1.07 4.48 9.78
CA THR A 73 -1.12 5.88 10.22
C THR A 73 -0.41 6.86 9.27
N ALA A 74 0.27 6.37 8.23
CA ALA A 74 1.07 7.19 7.32
C ALA A 74 0.23 8.27 6.61
N TRP A 75 -0.90 7.90 6.01
CA TRP A 75 -1.76 8.87 5.33
C TRP A 75 -2.37 9.90 6.27
N PRO A 76 -2.97 9.54 7.43
CA PRO A 76 -3.40 10.52 8.42
C PRO A 76 -2.29 11.48 8.88
N GLN A 77 -1.08 10.96 9.15
CA GLN A 77 0.07 11.79 9.54
C GLN A 77 0.50 12.74 8.41
N TRP A 78 0.45 12.26 7.17
CA TRP A 78 0.76 13.04 5.97
C TRP A 78 -0.19 14.22 5.79
N VAL A 79 -1.49 13.97 5.91
CA VAL A 79 -2.53 15.02 5.84
C VAL A 79 -2.40 16.00 7.01
N ALA A 80 -2.11 15.50 8.22
CA ALA A 80 -1.89 16.35 9.40
C ALA A 80 -0.66 17.26 9.26
N ALA A 81 0.32 16.88 8.43
CA ALA A 81 1.47 17.72 8.08
C ALA A 81 1.13 18.79 7.02
N GLY A 82 -0.11 18.87 6.55
CA GLY A 82 -0.58 19.86 5.57
C GLY A 82 -0.49 19.40 4.10
N ASN A 83 -0.17 18.13 3.86
CA ASN A 83 -0.01 17.60 2.51
C ASN A 83 -1.31 16.97 1.99
N HIS A 84 -1.60 17.18 0.71
CA HIS A 84 -2.84 16.71 0.06
C HIS A 84 -2.59 15.84 -1.19
N HIS A 85 -1.33 15.69 -1.60
CA HIS A 85 -0.93 14.85 -2.73
C HIS A 85 -0.48 13.47 -2.25
N PRO A 86 -0.32 12.47 -3.15
CA PRO A 86 0.22 11.16 -2.78
C PRO A 86 1.54 11.28 -2.01
N ALA A 87 1.69 10.49 -0.95
CA ALA A 87 2.85 10.49 -0.08
C ALA A 87 3.94 9.58 -0.66
N LEU A 88 5.10 10.14 -0.94
CA LEU A 88 6.24 9.46 -1.52
C LEU A 88 7.48 9.72 -0.65
N GLY A 89 8.31 8.70 -0.46
CA GLY A 89 9.62 8.89 0.15
C GLY A 89 10.50 9.79 -0.72
N MET A 90 11.26 10.68 -0.10
CA MET A 90 12.24 11.54 -0.77
C MET A 90 13.68 11.31 -0.29
N VAL A 91 13.84 10.73 0.90
CA VAL A 91 15.14 10.52 1.56
C VAL A 91 15.16 9.15 2.22
N TRP A 92 16.13 8.31 1.84
CA TRP A 92 16.32 6.98 2.41
C TRP A 92 17.61 6.92 3.24
N HIS A 93 17.64 5.98 4.18
CA HIS A 93 18.87 5.63 4.88
C HIS A 93 19.80 4.84 3.94
N ALA A 94 20.53 5.56 3.08
CA ALA A 94 21.49 4.99 2.15
C ALA A 94 22.90 5.03 2.77
N GLY A 95 23.32 3.95 3.42
CA GLY A 95 24.75 3.74 3.72
C GLY A 95 25.09 3.13 5.08
N PHE A 96 26.32 2.62 5.15
CA PHE A 96 26.94 2.15 6.38
C PHE A 96 27.33 3.34 7.28
N GLY A 97 27.04 3.24 8.58
CA GLY A 97 27.45 4.24 9.58
C GLY A 97 26.41 5.30 9.93
N LEU A 98 25.26 5.36 9.23
CA LEU A 98 24.13 6.19 9.66
C LEU A 98 23.35 5.51 10.79
N PRO A 99 22.95 6.24 11.85
CA PRO A 99 22.08 5.70 12.88
C PRO A 99 20.78 5.16 12.28
N ARG A 100 20.41 3.92 12.61
CA ARG A 100 19.12 3.31 12.21
C ARG A 100 17.98 3.73 13.15
N THR A 101 18.02 4.97 13.61
CA THR A 101 17.00 5.54 14.49
C THR A 101 15.80 5.93 13.66
N GLU A 102 14.62 5.42 14.03
CA GLU A 102 13.38 5.77 13.35
C GLU A 102 13.11 7.29 13.45
N PRO A 103 12.91 7.99 12.32
CA PRO A 103 12.55 9.40 12.34
C PRO A 103 11.19 9.66 12.98
N ARG A 104 11.03 10.82 13.62
CA ARG A 104 9.73 11.23 14.20
C ARG A 104 8.77 11.80 13.17
N HIS A 105 9.30 12.52 12.17
CA HIS A 105 8.51 13.21 11.15
C HIS A 105 8.10 12.26 10.01
N ILE A 106 6.89 12.43 9.46
CA ILE A 106 6.32 11.55 8.43
C ILE A 106 7.22 11.43 7.19
N GLU A 107 7.81 12.52 6.72
CA GLU A 107 8.77 12.55 5.60
C GLU A 107 9.93 11.55 5.79
N GLY A 108 10.54 11.56 6.99
CA GLY A 108 11.64 10.65 7.30
C GLY A 108 11.13 9.21 7.42
N LYS A 109 9.93 9.00 7.98
CA LYS A 109 9.34 7.67 8.09
C LYS A 109 9.03 7.05 6.73
N LEU A 110 8.57 7.84 5.75
CA LEU A 110 8.28 7.37 4.39
C LEU A 110 9.50 6.67 3.77
N GLY A 111 10.69 7.27 3.88
CA GLY A 111 11.91 6.62 3.39
C GLY A 111 12.56 5.64 4.37
N PHE A 112 12.30 5.72 5.67
CA PHE A 112 12.76 4.70 6.64
C PHE A 112 12.08 3.35 6.43
N TYR A 113 10.79 3.36 6.07
CA TYR A 113 9.95 2.19 5.87
C TYR A 113 9.75 1.78 4.40
N SER A 114 10.42 2.45 3.46
CA SER A 114 10.40 2.07 2.03
C SER A 114 11.81 1.84 1.51
N LEU A 115 11.89 1.23 0.33
CA LEU A 115 13.14 1.03 -0.41
C LEU A 115 13.25 1.91 -1.66
N ASP A 116 12.13 2.48 -2.11
CA ASP A 116 12.02 3.33 -3.30
C ASP A 116 10.87 4.35 -3.16
N ALA A 117 10.65 5.13 -4.22
CA ALA A 117 9.55 6.08 -4.40
C ALA A 117 8.58 5.66 -5.53
N GLY A 118 8.50 4.37 -5.84
CA GLY A 118 7.55 3.82 -6.81
C GLY A 118 6.15 3.62 -6.22
N CYS A 119 6.03 3.39 -4.91
CA CYS A 119 4.76 3.04 -4.28
C CYS A 119 4.23 4.18 -3.40
N ALA A 120 3.42 5.08 -3.98
CA ALA A 120 2.83 6.18 -3.21
C ALA A 120 1.72 5.72 -2.25
N ILE A 121 1.71 6.29 -1.04
CA ILE A 121 0.62 6.12 -0.08
C ILE A 121 -0.44 7.20 -0.33
N VAL A 122 -1.69 6.78 -0.45
CA VAL A 122 -2.86 7.64 -0.66
C VAL A 122 -3.94 7.31 0.37
N ALA A 123 -5.01 8.10 0.40
CA ALA A 123 -6.22 7.75 1.12
C ALA A 123 -6.68 6.34 0.70
N GLY A 124 -6.97 5.48 1.67
CA GLY A 124 -7.44 4.12 1.42
C GLY A 124 -6.36 3.06 1.20
N THR A 125 -5.08 3.42 1.05
CA THR A 125 -3.98 2.44 0.89
C THR A 125 -3.96 1.40 2.01
N TRP A 126 -4.06 1.84 3.28
CA TRP A 126 -4.10 0.92 4.43
C TRP A 126 -5.26 -0.08 4.32
N GLN A 127 -6.46 0.41 4.02
CA GLN A 127 -7.65 -0.45 3.91
C GLN A 127 -7.49 -1.48 2.79
N ALA A 128 -7.03 -1.05 1.62
CA ALA A 128 -6.82 -1.95 0.48
C ALA A 128 -5.76 -3.02 0.79
N ALA A 129 -4.62 -2.62 1.38
CA ALA A 129 -3.55 -3.54 1.75
C ALA A 129 -4.00 -4.54 2.82
N TYR A 130 -4.71 -4.09 3.85
CA TYR A 130 -5.22 -4.96 4.92
C TYR A 130 -6.12 -6.07 4.39
N TRP A 131 -7.05 -5.75 3.49
CA TRP A 131 -7.98 -6.73 2.92
C TRP A 131 -7.40 -7.57 1.78
N SER A 132 -6.19 -7.24 1.32
CA SER A 132 -5.46 -8.03 0.34
C SER A 132 -4.54 -9.07 0.97
N ALA A 133 -4.20 -8.90 2.26
CA ALA A 133 -3.34 -9.80 3.02
C ALA A 133 -4.08 -11.07 3.44
#